data_AF-A0A7J5EUA8-F1
#
_entry.id   AF-A0A7J5EUA8-F1
#
_cell.length_a   1.000
_cell.length_b   1.000
_cell.length_c   1.000
_cell.angle_alpha   90.00
_cell.angle_beta   90.00
_cell.angle_gamma   90.00
#
_symmetry.space_group_name_H-M   'P 1'
#
loop_
_entity.id
_entity.type
_entity.pdbx_description
1 polymer ?
#
loop_
_entity_poly.entity_id
_entity_poly.type
_entity_poly.pdbx_seq_one_letter_code
_entity_poly.pdbx_strand_id
1 'polypeptide(L)'
;MNEIIVRPGPLDEEARRAYAGIYLLKRMDLKPADGGIILPFVLPSDLTPLEEILVELAVEELVVVNRRKDRWELTRKGLDYLASLIDEAEALIDEFDDDELPDVIAELRARNLDVFRARFLWGWFDGEFDDLTLWQQQRGVTPVETLWAYYLLDDAFYAELAKDLELPSS
;
A
#
# COMPACT_ATOMS: atom_id res chain seq x y z
N MET A 1 8.93 -20.74 -0.34
CA MET A 1 7.68 -21.02 -1.08
C MET A 1 6.69 -20.03 -0.54
N ASN A 2 6.64 -18.84 -1.14
CA ASN A 2 5.62 -17.86 -0.81
C ASN A 2 4.30 -18.41 -1.34
N GLU A 3 3.27 -18.41 -0.48
CA GLU A 3 1.93 -18.78 -0.89
C GLU A 3 1.50 -17.82 -1.99
N ILE A 4 1.39 -18.35 -3.20
CA ILE A 4 0.84 -17.63 -4.35
C ILE A 4 -0.59 -17.23 -3.97
N ILE A 5 -0.82 -15.93 -3.74
CA ILE A 5 -2.11 -15.42 -3.28
C ILE A 5 -3.12 -15.54 -4.43
N VAL A 6 -4.07 -16.46 -4.23
CA VAL A 6 -5.19 -16.72 -5.13
C VAL A 6 -6.07 -15.48 -5.21
N ARG A 7 -6.58 -15.18 -6.42
CA ARG A 7 -7.58 -14.13 -6.67
C ARG A 7 -8.58 -13.96 -5.51
N PRO A 8 -8.58 -12.83 -4.79
CA PRO A 8 -9.69 -12.49 -3.91
C PRO A 8 -10.94 -12.12 -4.74
N GLY A 9 -12.07 -12.02 -4.05
CA GLY A 9 -13.32 -11.48 -4.61
C GLY A 9 -13.21 -9.99 -4.96
N PRO A 10 -14.33 -9.27 -5.15
CA PRO A 10 -14.28 -7.82 -5.31
C PRO A 10 -13.51 -7.18 -4.15
N LEU A 11 -12.73 -6.14 -4.44
CA LEU A 11 -11.98 -5.38 -3.43
C LEU A 11 -12.95 -4.89 -2.35
N ASP A 12 -12.86 -5.46 -1.16
CA ASP A 12 -13.70 -5.13 -0.02
C ASP A 12 -12.97 -4.25 1.00
N GLU A 13 -13.70 -3.86 2.04
CA GLU A 13 -13.17 -2.98 3.09
C GLU A 13 -11.96 -3.59 3.83
N GLU A 14 -11.96 -4.92 4.01
CA GLU A 14 -10.86 -5.64 4.66
C GLU A 14 -9.60 -5.60 3.81
N ALA A 15 -9.71 -5.89 2.51
CA ALA A 15 -8.58 -5.79 1.58
C ALA A 15 -7.99 -4.38 1.52
N ARG A 16 -8.85 -3.34 1.53
CA ARG A 16 -8.40 -1.94 1.54
C ARG A 16 -7.64 -1.59 2.83
N ARG A 17 -8.15 -2.01 3.99
CA ARG A 17 -7.44 -1.80 5.25
C ARG A 17 -6.08 -2.51 5.26
N ALA A 18 -5.99 -3.71 4.71
CA ALA A 18 -4.72 -4.41 4.55
C ALA A 18 -3.72 -3.61 3.69
N TYR A 19 -4.15 -3.06 2.54
CA TYR A 19 -3.29 -2.21 1.69
C TYR A 19 -2.87 -0.91 2.38
N ALA A 20 -3.77 -0.25 3.11
CA ALA A 20 -3.44 0.92 3.91
C ALA A 20 -2.41 0.57 5.01
N GLY A 21 -2.51 -0.61 5.62
CA GLY A 21 -1.53 -1.15 6.55
C GLY A 21 -0.15 -1.32 5.90
N ILE A 22 -0.07 -1.96 4.73
CA ILE A 22 1.18 -2.12 3.95
C ILE A 22 1.82 -0.76 3.66
N TYR A 23 1.03 0.19 3.18
CA TYR A 23 1.48 1.55 2.93
C TYR A 23 2.09 2.18 4.19
N LEU A 24 1.38 2.08 5.32
CA LEU A 24 1.80 2.68 6.58
C LEU A 24 3.10 2.08 7.11
N LEU A 25 3.29 0.76 6.99
CA LEU A 25 4.51 0.09 7.44
C LEU A 25 5.76 0.64 6.74
N LYS A 26 5.73 0.84 5.40
CA LYS A 26 6.82 1.50 4.65
C LYS A 26 7.09 2.90 5.18
N ARG A 27 6.03 3.70 5.34
CA ARG A 27 6.17 5.09 5.83
C ARG A 27 6.78 5.14 7.23
N MET A 28 6.49 4.17 8.11
CA MET A 28 7.06 4.10 9.45
C MET A 28 8.52 3.62 9.49
N ASP A 29 8.94 2.80 8.51
CA ASP A 29 10.32 2.30 8.42
C ASP A 29 11.29 3.37 7.89
N LEU A 30 10.84 4.16 6.92
CA LEU A 30 11.64 5.19 6.30
C LEU A 30 11.98 6.33 7.26
N LYS A 31 13.13 6.97 7.03
CA LYS A 31 13.48 8.21 7.73
C LYS A 31 12.66 9.37 7.15
N PRO A 32 12.39 10.43 7.93
CA PRO A 32 11.67 11.60 7.41
C PRO A 32 12.30 12.26 6.19
N ALA A 33 13.63 12.20 6.05
CA ALA A 33 14.34 12.73 4.88
C ALA A 33 14.06 11.95 3.59
N ASP A 34 13.64 10.69 3.75
CA ASP A 34 13.35 9.74 2.67
C ASP A 34 11.83 9.53 2.51
N GLY A 35 11.01 10.47 2.99
CA GLY A 35 9.54 10.40 2.92
C GLY A 35 8.85 9.67 4.09
N GLY A 36 9.62 9.17 5.06
CA GLY A 36 9.06 8.51 6.24
C GLY A 36 8.27 9.43 7.19
N ILE A 37 7.53 8.82 8.10
CA ILE A 37 6.68 9.51 9.07
C ILE A 37 6.93 9.02 10.50
N ILE A 38 6.94 9.95 11.44
CA ILE A 38 6.91 9.63 12.86
C ILE A 38 5.48 9.80 13.35
N LEU A 39 4.83 8.70 13.72
CA LEU A 39 3.44 8.71 14.20
C LEU A 39 3.41 8.88 15.72
N PRO A 40 2.97 10.04 16.25
CA PRO A 40 2.78 10.20 17.69
C PRO A 40 1.72 9.23 18.22
N PHE A 41 1.76 8.92 19.51
CA PHE A 41 0.77 8.02 20.11
C PHE A 41 -0.66 8.55 19.94
N VAL A 42 -0.85 9.86 20.13
CA VAL A 42 -2.08 10.59 19.80
C VAL A 42 -1.90 11.23 18.44
N LEU A 43 -2.67 10.79 17.44
CA LEU A 43 -2.54 11.29 16.08
C LEU A 43 -3.05 12.73 15.95
N PRO A 44 -2.40 13.57 15.11
CA PRO A 44 -2.97 14.83 14.69
C PRO A 44 -4.20 14.59 13.80
N SER A 45 -5.06 15.62 13.68
CA SER A 45 -6.38 15.52 13.01
C SER A 45 -6.32 15.07 11.55
N ASP A 46 -5.23 15.37 10.85
CA ASP A 46 -4.99 14.96 9.46
C ASP A 46 -4.64 13.47 9.32
N LEU A 47 -4.30 12.79 10.42
CA LEU A 47 -3.91 11.38 10.45
C LEU A 47 -4.88 10.50 11.23
N THR A 48 -5.97 11.03 11.79
CA THR A 48 -6.95 10.23 12.56
C THR A 48 -7.55 9.03 11.80
N PRO A 49 -7.69 9.03 10.45
CA PRO A 49 -8.13 7.82 9.75
C PRO A 49 -7.22 6.60 9.97
N LEU A 50 -5.95 6.81 10.33
CA LEU A 50 -4.98 5.73 10.54
C LEU A 50 -5.11 5.08 11.93
N GLU A 51 -5.96 5.59 12.82
CA GLU A 51 -6.12 5.03 14.17
C GLU A 51 -6.56 3.57 14.13
N GLU A 52 -7.57 3.24 13.33
CA GLU A 52 -8.05 1.86 13.18
C GLU A 52 -6.97 0.96 12.57
N ILE A 53 -6.26 1.45 11.54
CA ILE A 53 -5.16 0.73 10.90
C ILE A 53 -4.04 0.42 11.90
N LEU A 54 -3.64 1.38 12.73
CA LEU A 54 -2.61 1.17 13.76
C LEU A 54 -3.07 0.19 14.83
N VAL A 55 -4.35 0.19 15.18
CA VAL A 55 -4.93 -0.79 16.12
C VAL A 55 -4.88 -2.19 15.53
N GLU A 56 -5.28 -2.37 14.27
CA GLU A 56 -5.23 -3.66 13.57
C GLU A 56 -3.78 -4.18 13.47
N LEU A 57 -2.86 -3.34 13.00
CA LEU A 57 -1.42 -3.68 12.95
C LEU A 57 -0.86 -4.01 14.34
N ALA A 58 -1.35 -3.39 15.41
CA ALA A 58 -0.92 -3.69 16.77
C ALA A 58 -1.48 -5.02 17.28
N VAL A 59 -2.73 -5.35 16.94
CA VAL A 59 -3.34 -6.66 17.21
C VAL A 59 -2.55 -7.77 16.51
N GLU A 60 -2.06 -7.51 15.30
CA GLU A 60 -1.18 -8.40 14.55
C GLU A 60 0.29 -8.37 15.04
N GLU A 61 0.60 -7.58 16.06
CA GLU A 61 1.94 -7.40 16.63
C GLU A 61 2.97 -6.82 15.65
N LEU A 62 2.54 -6.15 14.57
CA LEU A 62 3.41 -5.51 13.58
C LEU A 62 3.89 -4.14 14.04
N VAL A 63 3.08 -3.42 14.82
CA VAL A 63 3.45 -2.14 15.45
C VAL A 63 3.21 -2.17 16.96
N VAL A 64 3.85 -1.26 17.68
CA VAL A 64 3.66 -1.08 19.12
C VAL A 64 3.80 0.38 19.53
N VAL A 65 3.07 0.79 20.57
CA VAL A 65 3.24 2.10 21.19
C VAL A 65 4.48 2.10 22.09
N ASN A 66 5.48 2.89 21.73
CA ASN A 66 6.60 3.20 22.61
C ASN A 66 6.20 4.31 23.59
N ARG A 67 5.71 3.94 24.77
CA ARG A 67 5.27 4.86 25.83
C ARG A 67 6.34 5.85 26.31
N ARG A 68 7.63 5.52 26.16
CA ARG A 68 8.73 6.42 26.56
C ARG A 68 8.97 7.52 25.54
N LYS A 69 8.72 7.24 24.26
CA LYS A 69 8.89 8.17 23.14
C LYS A 69 7.58 8.78 22.65
N ASP A 70 6.46 8.37 23.25
CA ASP A 70 5.10 8.78 22.93
C ASP A 70 4.76 8.66 21.43
N ARG A 71 5.14 7.54 20.82
CA ARG A 71 4.98 7.28 19.38
C ARG A 71 4.80 5.80 19.07
N TRP A 72 4.22 5.52 17.91
CA TRP A 72 4.17 4.19 17.32
C TRP A 72 5.53 3.82 16.72
N GLU A 73 5.92 2.55 16.86
CA GLU A 73 7.14 1.99 16.28
C GLU A 73 6.85 0.61 15.67
N LEU A 74 7.56 0.25 14.61
CA LEU A 74 7.56 -1.11 14.07
C LEU A 74 8.14 -2.08 15.11
N THR A 75 7.52 -3.25 15.24
CA THR A 75 8.13 -4.36 15.98
C THR A 75 9.13 -5.11 15.11
N ARG A 76 9.84 -6.09 15.70
CA ARG A 76 10.66 -6.99 14.88
C ARG A 76 9.82 -7.78 13.87
N LYS A 77 8.64 -8.24 14.28
CA LYS A 77 7.69 -8.94 13.40
C LYS A 77 7.19 -8.04 12.28
N GLY A 78 6.92 -6.76 12.58
CA GLY A 78 6.57 -5.75 11.58
C GLY A 78 7.66 -5.54 10.54
N LEU A 79 8.92 -5.47 10.97
CA LEU A 79 10.08 -5.36 10.06
C LEU A 79 10.26 -6.61 9.20
N ASP A 80 10.12 -7.80 9.79
CA ASP A 80 10.23 -9.07 9.05
C ASP A 80 9.08 -9.23 8.03
N TYR A 81 7.86 -8.79 8.39
CA TYR A 81 6.72 -8.75 7.46
C TYR A 81 6.95 -7.74 6.33
N LEU A 82 7.41 -6.53 6.64
CA LEU A 82 7.74 -5.52 5.65
C LEU A 82 8.81 -6.01 4.67
N ALA A 83 9.85 -6.68 5.16
CA ALA A 83 10.87 -7.29 4.31
C ALA A 83 10.28 -8.31 3.33
N SER A 84 9.33 -9.15 3.78
CA SER A 84 8.67 -10.12 2.89
C SER A 84 7.81 -9.47 1.80
N LEU A 85 7.23 -8.29 2.07
CA LEU A 85 6.49 -7.52 1.08
C LEU A 85 7.42 -6.87 0.05
N ILE A 86 8.59 -6.42 0.50
CA ILE A 86 9.65 -5.92 -0.38
C ILE A 86 10.12 -7.04 -1.32
N ASP A 87 10.45 -8.22 -0.77
CA ASP A 87 10.86 -9.38 -1.57
C ASP A 87 9.78 -9.78 -2.62
N GLU A 88 8.50 -9.68 -2.26
CA GLU A 88 7.38 -9.94 -3.18
C GLU A 88 7.31 -8.90 -4.30
N ALA A 89 7.45 -7.61 -3.97
CA ALA A 89 7.43 -6.54 -4.96
C ALA A 89 8.66 -6.58 -5.88
N GLU A 90 9.85 -6.84 -5.35
CA GLU A 90 11.09 -7.01 -6.13
C GLU A 90 10.95 -8.18 -7.10
N ALA A 91 10.47 -9.34 -6.63
CA ALA A 91 10.27 -10.49 -7.50
C ALA A 91 9.26 -10.23 -8.63
N LEU A 92 8.23 -9.42 -8.36
CA LEU A 92 7.26 -9.00 -9.38
C LEU A 92 7.91 -8.09 -10.42
N ILE A 93 8.66 -7.07 -9.97
CA ILE A 93 9.31 -6.11 -10.86
C ILE A 93 10.38 -6.81 -11.69
N ASP A 94 11.25 -7.60 -11.07
CA ASP A 94 12.30 -8.36 -11.76
C ASP A 94 11.74 -9.32 -12.83
N GLU A 95 10.50 -9.80 -12.65
CA GLU A 95 9.86 -10.68 -13.63
C GLU A 95 9.29 -9.93 -14.84
N PHE A 96 8.84 -8.69 -14.65
CA PHE A 96 7.99 -7.97 -15.59
C PHE A 96 8.55 -6.58 -16.00
N ASP A 97 9.79 -6.26 -15.66
CA ASP A 97 10.42 -4.94 -15.88
C ASP A 97 10.46 -4.51 -17.35
N ASP A 98 10.59 -5.48 -18.26
CA ASP A 98 10.61 -5.29 -19.72
C ASP A 98 9.21 -5.32 -20.37
N ASP A 99 8.16 -5.68 -19.63
CA ASP A 99 6.82 -5.90 -20.18
C ASP A 99 5.91 -4.67 -20.04
N GLU A 100 5.03 -4.45 -21.02
CA GLU A 100 4.01 -3.42 -20.91
C GLU A 100 2.90 -3.85 -19.94
N LEU A 101 2.36 -2.89 -19.17
CA LEU A 101 1.33 -3.13 -18.15
C LEU A 101 0.14 -4.01 -18.61
N PRO A 102 -0.43 -3.85 -19.83
CA PRO A 102 -1.50 -4.75 -20.31
C PRO A 102 -1.08 -6.21 -20.41
N ASP A 103 0.16 -6.48 -20.84
CA ASP A 103 0.70 -7.84 -20.99
C ASP A 103 0.97 -8.46 -19.62
N VAL A 104 1.54 -7.68 -18.70
CA VAL A 104 1.72 -8.07 -17.28
C VAL A 104 0.38 -8.48 -16.66
N ILE A 105 -0.65 -7.66 -16.83
CA ILE A 105 -2.00 -7.97 -16.30
C ILE A 105 -2.57 -9.25 -16.92
N ALA A 106 -2.42 -9.43 -18.24
CA ALA A 106 -2.89 -10.63 -18.92
C ALA A 106 -2.20 -11.89 -18.38
N GLU A 107 -0.88 -11.84 -18.18
CA GLU A 107 -0.09 -12.95 -17.66
C GLU A 107 -0.44 -13.27 -16.20
N LEU A 108 -0.53 -12.25 -15.33
CA LEU A 108 -0.95 -12.42 -13.94
C LEU A 108 -2.34 -13.09 -13.86
N ARG A 109 -3.28 -12.70 -14.74
CA ARG A 109 -4.61 -13.34 -14.83
C ARG A 109 -4.53 -14.77 -15.32
N ALA A 110 -3.71 -15.06 -16.33
CA ALA A 110 -3.51 -16.41 -16.86
C ALA A 110 -2.96 -17.37 -15.80
N ARG A 111 -2.13 -16.86 -14.88
CA ARG A 111 -1.58 -17.58 -13.73
C ARG A 111 -2.48 -17.61 -12.50
N ASN A 112 -3.67 -17.01 -12.57
CA ASN A 112 -4.63 -16.89 -11.46
C ASN A 112 -4.07 -16.15 -10.22
N LEU A 113 -3.19 -15.17 -10.46
CA LEU A 113 -2.60 -14.30 -9.44
C LEU A 113 -3.52 -13.10 -9.12
N ASP A 114 -3.35 -12.53 -7.93
CA ASP A 114 -3.99 -11.28 -7.55
C ASP A 114 -3.31 -10.09 -8.24
N VAL A 115 -3.92 -9.66 -9.35
CA VAL A 115 -3.45 -8.53 -10.15
C VAL A 115 -3.52 -7.21 -9.37
N PHE A 116 -4.51 -7.05 -8.48
CA PHE A 116 -4.66 -5.80 -7.73
C PHE A 116 -3.52 -5.67 -6.73
N ARG A 117 -3.21 -6.75 -6.00
CA ARG A 117 -2.07 -6.80 -5.09
C ARG A 117 -0.76 -6.53 -5.82
N ALA A 118 -0.52 -7.21 -6.94
CA ALA A 118 0.68 -7.01 -7.75
C ALA A 118 0.83 -5.53 -8.14
N ARG A 119 -0.22 -4.92 -8.68
CA ARG A 119 -0.20 -3.52 -9.09
C ARG A 119 0.01 -2.56 -7.93
N PHE A 120 -0.62 -2.82 -6.79
CA PHE A 120 -0.44 -2.04 -5.58
C PHE A 120 1.00 -2.15 -5.07
N LEU A 121 1.54 -3.36 -4.93
CA LEU A 121 2.91 -3.58 -4.46
C LEU A 121 3.94 -2.94 -5.38
N TRP A 122 3.75 -3.02 -6.70
CA TRP A 122 4.62 -2.35 -7.66
C TRP A 122 4.67 -0.83 -7.40
N GLY A 123 3.51 -0.16 -7.41
CA GLY A 123 3.45 1.29 -7.20
C GLY A 123 3.93 1.72 -5.82
N TRP A 124 3.64 0.90 -4.81
CA TRP A 124 4.13 1.11 -3.44
C TRP A 124 5.64 0.98 -3.34
N PHE A 125 6.25 -0.01 -3.99
CA PHE A 125 7.69 -0.26 -3.92
C PHE A 125 8.48 0.76 -4.75
N ASP A 126 8.06 1.03 -5.99
CA ASP A 126 8.71 1.95 -6.94
C ASP A 126 8.58 3.44 -6.52
N GLY A 127 7.76 3.71 -5.50
CA GLY A 127 7.58 5.06 -4.94
C GLY A 127 6.52 5.89 -5.66
N GLU A 128 5.73 5.29 -6.56
CA GLU A 128 4.59 5.93 -7.23
C GLU A 128 3.61 6.52 -6.20
N PHE A 129 3.42 5.84 -5.07
CA PHE A 129 2.47 6.26 -4.03
C PHE A 129 3.11 7.13 -2.92
N ASP A 130 4.40 7.48 -3.01
CA ASP A 130 5.08 8.23 -1.93
C ASP A 130 4.50 9.65 -1.75
N ASP A 131 3.95 10.22 -2.82
CA ASP A 131 3.17 11.47 -2.83
C ASP A 131 1.80 11.25 -3.52
N LEU A 132 0.79 10.93 -2.73
CA LEU A 132 -0.58 10.72 -3.21
C LEU A 132 -1.22 11.99 -3.81
N THR A 133 -0.72 13.19 -3.48
CA THR A 133 -1.19 14.42 -4.12
C THR A 133 -0.65 14.50 -5.54
N LEU A 134 0.64 14.25 -5.72
CA LEU A 134 1.26 14.19 -7.05
C LEU A 134 0.67 13.08 -7.92
N TRP A 135 0.42 11.90 -7.32
CA TRP A 135 -0.21 10.78 -8.00
C TRP A 135 -1.58 11.14 -8.60
N GLN A 136 -2.43 11.78 -7.81
CA GLN A 136 -3.73 12.31 -8.27
C GLN A 136 -3.57 13.30 -9.43
N GLN A 137 -2.62 14.23 -9.31
CA GLN A 137 -2.38 15.27 -10.32
C GLN A 137 -1.90 14.67 -11.65
N GLN A 138 -1.00 13.69 -11.61
CA GLN A 138 -0.52 13.00 -12.81
C GLN A 138 -1.63 12.24 -13.53
N ARG A 139 -2.63 11.75 -12.78
CA ARG A 139 -3.81 11.06 -13.31
C ARG A 139 -4.98 11.98 -13.66
N GLY A 140 -4.86 13.29 -13.41
CA GLY A 140 -5.93 14.24 -13.67
C GLY A 140 -7.16 14.07 -12.77
N VAL A 141 -6.99 13.47 -11.58
CA VAL A 141 -8.07 13.28 -10.59
C VAL A 141 -8.52 14.65 -10.07
N THR A 142 -9.84 14.85 -9.98
CA THR A 142 -10.45 16.10 -9.51
C THR A 142 -11.71 15.83 -8.69
N PRO A 143 -11.84 16.38 -7.47
CA PRO A 143 -10.87 17.26 -6.79
C PRO A 143 -9.64 16.49 -6.29
N VAL A 144 -8.51 17.18 -6.09
CA VAL A 144 -7.31 16.61 -5.48
C VAL A 144 -7.45 16.66 -3.96
N GLU A 145 -7.42 15.51 -3.30
CA GLU A 145 -7.39 15.40 -1.85
C GLU A 145 -5.94 15.54 -1.35
N THR A 146 -5.71 16.55 -0.52
CA THR A 146 -4.37 16.86 0.03
C THR A 146 -4.10 16.13 1.35
N LEU A 147 -5.16 15.69 2.03
CA LEU A 147 -5.07 14.87 3.24
C LEU A 147 -4.88 13.41 2.84
N TRP A 148 -3.62 13.05 2.58
CA TRP A 148 -3.25 11.74 2.02
C TRP A 148 -3.80 10.56 2.82
N ALA A 149 -3.89 10.64 4.15
CA ALA A 149 -4.39 9.56 4.99
C ALA A 149 -5.88 9.31 4.77
N TYR A 150 -6.66 10.36 4.53
CA TYR A 150 -8.06 10.24 4.15
C TYR A 150 -8.18 9.64 2.76
N TYR A 151 -7.37 10.12 1.81
CA TYR A 151 -7.40 9.62 0.44
C TYR A 151 -7.02 8.13 0.33
N LEU A 152 -6.00 7.68 1.07
CA LEU A 152 -5.55 6.28 1.10
C LEU A 152 -6.65 5.31 1.58
N LEU A 153 -7.53 5.76 2.48
CA LEU A 153 -8.64 4.95 3.00
C LEU A 153 -9.93 5.13 2.18
N ASP A 154 -9.97 6.09 1.25
CA ASP A 154 -11.14 6.37 0.44
C ASP A 154 -11.24 5.42 -0.76
N ASP A 155 -12.48 5.09 -1.14
CA ASP A 155 -12.81 4.31 -2.34
C ASP A 155 -12.17 4.89 -3.60
N ALA A 156 -12.01 6.21 -3.67
CA ALA A 156 -11.45 6.92 -4.80
C ALA A 156 -10.01 6.49 -5.12
N PHE A 157 -9.14 6.31 -4.13
CA PHE A 157 -7.77 5.85 -4.37
C PHE A 157 -7.77 4.47 -5.06
N TYR A 158 -8.54 3.53 -4.52
CA TYR A 158 -8.59 2.17 -5.05
C TYR A 158 -9.32 2.09 -6.39
N ALA A 159 -10.33 2.92 -6.62
CA ALA A 159 -11.01 3.02 -7.91
C ALA A 159 -10.08 3.57 -9.00
N GLU A 160 -9.26 4.58 -8.68
CA GLU A 160 -8.25 5.11 -9.60
C GLU A 160 -7.15 4.09 -9.89
N LEU A 161 -6.72 3.32 -8.90
CA LEU A 161 -5.77 2.23 -9.09
C LEU A 161 -6.37 1.09 -9.94
N ALA A 162 -7.65 0.78 -9.75
CA ALA A 162 -8.34 -0.28 -10.50
C ALA A 162 -8.42 0.01 -12.01
N LYS A 163 -8.38 1.28 -12.44
CA LYS A 163 -8.37 1.65 -13.86
C LYS A 163 -7.17 1.06 -14.61
N ASP A 164 -6.04 0.91 -13.92
CA ASP A 164 -4.85 0.30 -14.50
C ASP A 164 -5.09 -1.16 -14.88
N LEU A 165 -6.06 -1.82 -14.23
CA LEU A 165 -6.41 -3.22 -14.43
C LEU A 165 -7.43 -3.41 -15.54
N GLU A 166 -8.02 -2.33 -16.07
CA GLU A 166 -8.95 -2.37 -17.18
C GLU A 166 -8.18 -2.58 -18.49
N LEU A 167 -8.20 -3.80 -19.01
CA LEU A 167 -7.72 -4.03 -20.38
C LEU A 167 -8.71 -3.37 -21.34
N PRO A 168 -8.25 -2.69 -22.41
CA PRO A 168 -9.15 -2.29 -23.48
C PRO A 168 -9.81 -3.56 -24.04
N SER A 169 -11.14 -3.60 -23.99
CA SER A 169 -11.92 -4.62 -24.67
C SER A 169 -11.49 -4.66 -26.13
N SER A 170 -10.78 -5.72 -26.53
CA SER A 170 -10.39 -5.97 -27.92
C SER A 170 -11.61 -6.22 -28.80
#